data_AF-A0A2E0ZH16-F1
#
_entry.id   AF-A0A2E0ZH16-F1
#
_cell.length_a   1.000
_cell.length_b   1.000
_cell.length_c   1.000
_cell.angle_alpha   90.00
_cell.angle_beta   90.00
_cell.angle_gamma   90.00
#
_symmetry.space_group_name_H-M   'P 1'
#
loop_
_entity.id
_entity.type
_entity.pdbx_description
1 polymer ?
#
loop_
_entity_poly.entity_id
_entity_poly.type
_entity_poly.pdbx_seq_one_letter_code
_entity_poly.pdbx_strand_id
1 'polypeptide(L)'
;MSDPSKLEQMSETQGEYTSRRQERSQRRAERRADRQAGGLGWMAGLVFIVIGGLYLLHDFGFIPTFANWWALFLLLPGLGTLSAAIGAYRRNGGQWTMAVTGPFIGGLLFVGMTAVFLFELNYSWLWPLFLIAAGLLLLATPMLSRSH
;
A
#
# COMPACT_ATOMS: atom_id res chain seq x y z
N MET A 1 -44.09 0.99 44.70
CA MET A 1 -44.85 0.94 43.44
C MET A 1 -44.28 2.04 42.55
N SER A 2 -43.31 1.72 41.69
CA SER A 2 -42.71 2.70 40.77
C SER A 2 -43.67 2.91 39.61
N ASP A 3 -44.09 4.15 39.37
CA ASP A 3 -45.06 4.53 38.35
C ASP A 3 -44.53 4.19 36.93
N PRO A 4 -45.20 3.31 36.17
CA PRO A 4 -44.73 2.88 34.85
C PRO A 4 -44.64 4.04 33.85
N SER A 5 -45.43 5.10 34.02
CA SER A 5 -45.38 6.29 33.15
C SER A 5 -44.05 7.05 33.25
N LYS A 6 -43.39 6.98 34.42
CA LYS A 6 -42.12 7.65 34.68
C LYS A 6 -40.95 6.97 33.98
N LEU A 7 -41.03 5.64 33.80
CA LEU A 7 -40.00 4.86 33.11
C LEU A 7 -40.04 5.10 31.60
N GLU A 8 -41.24 5.31 31.05
CA GLU A 8 -41.46 5.62 29.64
C GLU A 8 -40.99 7.04 29.29
N GLN A 9 -41.29 8.03 30.14
CA GLN A 9 -40.77 9.40 29.98
C GLN A 9 -39.24 9.48 30.09
N MET A 10 -38.64 8.65 30.94
CA MET A 10 -37.18 8.58 31.10
C MET A 10 -36.48 7.93 29.89
N SER A 11 -37.13 6.97 29.22
CA SER A 11 -36.57 6.33 28.01
C SER A 11 -36.64 7.27 26.80
N GLU A 12 -37.74 8.01 26.64
CA GLU A 12 -37.88 9.02 25.57
C GLU A 12 -36.84 10.15 25.70
N THR A 13 -36.64 10.66 26.91
CA THR A 13 -35.65 11.73 27.16
C THR A 13 -34.20 11.26 27.01
N GLN A 14 -33.89 10.00 27.34
CA GLN A 14 -32.57 9.40 27.04
C GLN A 14 -32.34 9.21 25.54
N GLY A 15 -33.37 8.77 24.81
CA GLY A 15 -33.32 8.62 23.35
C GLY A 15 -33.03 9.93 22.64
N GLU A 16 -33.67 11.02 23.07
CA GLU A 16 -33.45 12.35 22.49
C GLU A 16 -32.08 12.97 22.85
N TYR A 17 -31.56 12.67 24.04
CA TYR A 17 -30.23 13.14 24.44
C TYR A 17 -29.11 12.45 23.64
N THR A 18 -29.24 11.15 23.40
CA THR A 18 -28.24 10.37 22.65
C THR A 18 -28.21 10.74 21.17
N SER A 19 -29.37 10.99 20.55
CA SER A 19 -29.47 11.41 19.15
C SER A 19 -28.81 12.78 18.90
N ARG A 20 -29.06 13.79 19.75
CA ARG A 20 -28.41 15.11 19.65
C ARG A 20 -26.89 15.06 19.80
N ARG A 21 -26.37 14.11 20.59
CA ARG A 21 -24.91 13.92 20.75
C ARG A 21 -24.28 13.28 19.52
N GLN A 22 -24.95 12.31 18.92
CA GLN A 22 -24.51 11.65 17.69
C GLN A 22 -24.51 12.61 16.50
N GLU A 23 -25.51 13.47 16.37
CA GLU A 23 -25.57 14.44 15.28
C GLU A 23 -24.40 15.45 15.34
N ARG A 24 -24.00 15.87 16.55
CA ARG A 24 -22.83 16.75 16.73
C ARG A 24 -21.51 16.05 16.45
N SER A 25 -21.38 14.76 16.76
CA SER A 25 -20.16 14.00 16.43
C SER A 25 -20.05 13.77 14.93
N GLN A 26 -21.16 13.49 14.23
CA GLN A 26 -21.20 13.35 12.77
C GLN A 26 -20.82 14.65 12.06
N ARG A 27 -21.43 15.79 12.42
CA ARG A 27 -21.06 17.11 11.85
C ARG A 27 -19.59 17.49 12.08
N ARG A 28 -18.98 17.00 13.17
CA ARG A 28 -17.53 17.19 13.44
C ARG A 28 -16.66 16.22 12.65
N ALA A 29 -17.13 15.00 12.39
CA ALA A 29 -16.45 14.03 11.54
C ALA A 29 -16.45 14.49 10.08
N GLU A 30 -17.58 14.98 9.57
CA GLU A 30 -17.71 15.56 8.22
C GLU A 30 -16.73 16.73 8.02
N ARG A 31 -16.73 17.71 8.94
CA ARG A 31 -15.81 18.86 8.87
C ARG A 31 -14.32 18.46 8.97
N ARG A 32 -14.01 17.31 9.57
CA ARG A 32 -12.62 16.78 9.62
C ARG A 32 -12.28 16.02 8.34
N ALA A 33 -13.22 15.24 7.81
CA ALA A 33 -13.07 14.55 6.54
C ALA A 33 -12.86 15.55 5.39
N ASP A 34 -13.62 16.65 5.35
CA ASP A 34 -13.46 17.69 4.35
C ASP A 34 -12.08 18.37 4.41
N ARG A 35 -11.56 18.59 5.63
CA ARG A 35 -10.23 19.19 5.83
C ARG A 35 -9.08 18.23 5.49
N GLN A 36 -9.24 16.93 5.78
CA GLN A 36 -8.25 15.91 5.42
C GLN A 36 -8.27 15.56 3.93
N ALA A 37 -9.45 15.53 3.29
CA ALA A 37 -9.61 15.30 1.87
C ALA A 37 -9.08 16.47 1.03
N GLY A 38 -9.27 17.71 1.49
CA GLY A 38 -8.77 18.91 0.78
C GLY A 38 -7.25 19.01 0.70
N GLY A 39 -6.53 18.59 1.74
CA GLY A 39 -5.05 18.67 1.78
C GLY A 39 -4.35 17.59 0.97
N LEU A 40 -4.85 16.34 1.02
CA LEU A 40 -4.24 15.22 0.28
C LEU A 40 -4.74 15.14 -1.17
N GLY A 41 -5.99 15.53 -1.43
CA GLY A 41 -6.60 15.51 -2.76
C GLY A 41 -5.99 16.52 -3.73
N TRP A 42 -5.66 17.73 -3.26
CA TRP A 42 -4.99 18.72 -4.11
C TRP A 42 -3.56 18.29 -4.48
N MET A 43 -2.82 17.72 -3.53
CA MET A 43 -1.48 17.18 -3.77
C MET A 43 -1.51 16.00 -4.74
N ALA A 44 -2.47 15.08 -4.58
CA ALA A 44 -2.66 13.97 -5.51
C ALA A 44 -2.99 14.49 -6.92
N GLY A 45 -3.89 15.48 -7.05
CA GLY A 45 -4.23 16.10 -8.33
C GLY A 45 -3.02 16.77 -8.99
N LEU A 46 -2.21 17.53 -8.24
CA LEU A 46 -1.00 18.17 -8.74
C LEU A 46 0.01 17.13 -9.26
N VAL A 47 0.23 16.05 -8.50
CA VAL A 47 1.11 14.94 -8.88
C VAL A 47 0.62 14.29 -10.18
N PHE A 48 -0.68 14.03 -10.33
CA PHE A 48 -1.25 13.48 -11.56
C PHE A 48 -1.06 14.39 -12.77
N ILE A 49 -1.24 15.71 -12.60
CA ILE A 49 -1.04 16.69 -13.69
C ILE A 49 0.42 16.71 -14.14
N VAL A 50 1.37 16.70 -13.20
CA VAL A 50 2.81 16.67 -13.53
C VAL A 50 3.18 15.37 -14.23
N ILE A 51 2.69 14.22 -13.73
CA ILE A 51 2.93 12.92 -14.36
C ILE A 51 2.34 12.87 -15.78
N GLY A 52 1.10 13.31 -15.96
CA GLY A 52 0.43 13.33 -17.26
C GLY A 52 1.10 14.29 -18.25
N GLY A 53 1.54 15.46 -17.79
CA GLY A 53 2.28 16.42 -18.62
C GLY A 53 3.64 15.89 -19.08
N LEU A 54 4.38 15.22 -18.19
CA LEU A 54 5.65 14.57 -18.52
C LEU A 54 5.44 13.41 -19.51
N TYR A 55 4.35 12.66 -19.38
CA TYR A 55 4.00 11.59 -20.31
C TYR A 55 3.66 12.12 -21.71
N LEU A 56 2.90 13.22 -21.79
CA LEU A 56 2.64 13.90 -23.07
C LEU A 56 3.94 14.41 -23.70
N LEU A 57 4.82 15.06 -22.93
CA LEU A 57 6.07 15.60 -23.44
C LEU A 57 7.04 14.51 -23.93
N HIS A 58 6.97 13.32 -23.33
CA HIS A 58 7.68 12.12 -23.78
C HIS A 58 7.13 11.60 -25.11
N ASP A 59 5.80 11.48 -25.25
CA ASP A 59 5.14 11.00 -26.48
C ASP A 59 5.43 11.90 -27.71
N PHE A 60 5.61 13.20 -27.47
CA PHE A 60 6.03 14.17 -28.49
C PHE A 60 7.51 14.08 -28.90
N GLY A 61 8.32 13.19 -28.31
CA GLY A 61 9.67 12.87 -28.78
C GLY A 61 10.75 13.92 -28.49
N PHE A 62 10.49 14.89 -27.62
CA PHE A 62 11.44 15.98 -27.30
C PHE A 62 12.55 15.59 -26.31
N ILE A 63 12.41 14.47 -25.59
CA ILE A 63 13.38 14.03 -24.58
C ILE A 63 13.84 12.60 -24.91
N PRO A 64 14.96 12.43 -25.61
CA PRO A 64 15.65 11.15 -25.66
C PRO A 64 16.30 10.89 -24.28
N THR A 65 16.19 9.65 -23.80
CA THR A 65 17.11 8.99 -22.84
C THR A 65 16.66 8.80 -21.37
N PHE A 66 15.47 9.23 -20.94
CA PHE A 66 14.97 8.80 -19.60
C PHE A 66 13.46 8.49 -19.59
N ALA A 67 13.01 7.45 -20.29
CA ALA A 67 11.60 7.03 -20.24
C ALA A 67 11.18 6.51 -18.85
N ASN A 68 12.13 5.95 -18.09
CA ASN A 68 11.85 5.21 -16.86
C ASN A 68 12.53 5.76 -15.60
N TRP A 69 12.80 7.06 -15.53
CA TRP A 69 13.33 7.71 -14.31
C TRP A 69 12.45 7.49 -13.08
N TRP A 70 11.14 7.31 -13.29
CA TRP A 70 10.18 6.98 -12.24
C TRP A 70 10.44 5.60 -11.60
N ALA A 71 11.15 4.69 -12.27
CA ALA A 71 11.54 3.40 -11.71
C ALA A 71 12.40 3.56 -10.45
N LEU A 72 13.09 4.71 -10.28
CA LEU A 72 13.79 5.03 -9.03
C LEU A 72 12.84 5.10 -7.82
N PHE A 73 11.56 5.44 -8.02
CA PHE A 73 10.54 5.39 -6.96
C PHE A 73 10.18 3.96 -6.56
N LEU A 74 10.26 3.00 -7.49
CA LEU A 74 10.10 1.57 -7.20
C LEU A 74 11.33 0.96 -6.52
N LEU A 75 12.52 1.54 -6.76
CA LEU A 75 13.75 1.11 -6.11
C LEU A 75 13.70 1.30 -4.60
N LEU A 76 13.18 2.43 -4.13
CA LEU A 76 13.08 2.78 -2.71
C LEU A 76 12.41 1.69 -1.85
N PRO A 77 11.17 1.25 -2.14
CA PRO A 77 10.54 0.15 -1.40
C PRO A 77 11.22 -1.20 -1.65
N GLY A 78 11.82 -1.43 -2.82
CA GLY A 78 12.63 -2.61 -3.11
C GLY A 78 13.85 -2.73 -2.19
N LEU A 79 14.60 -1.64 -2.01
CA LEU A 79 15.71 -1.57 -1.07
C LEU A 79 15.23 -1.66 0.39
N GLY A 80 14.09 -1.05 0.71
CA GLY A 80 13.47 -1.16 2.04
C GLY A 80 13.17 -2.61 2.42
N THR A 81 12.54 -3.37 1.53
CA THR A 81 12.21 -4.78 1.74
C THR A 81 13.45 -5.69 1.75
N LEU A 82 14.45 -5.42 0.92
CA LEU A 82 15.76 -6.10 1.00
C LEU A 82 16.45 -5.84 2.35
N SER A 83 16.43 -4.60 2.83
CA SER A 83 17.04 -4.23 4.12
C SER A 83 16.32 -4.92 5.28
N ALA A 84 14.99 -5.06 5.19
CA ALA A 84 14.20 -5.83 6.13
C ALA A 84 14.57 -7.32 6.10
N ALA A 85 14.83 -7.89 4.93
CA ALA A 85 15.30 -9.28 4.79
C ALA A 85 16.67 -9.48 5.47
N ILE A 86 17.63 -8.57 5.24
CA ILE A 86 18.96 -8.62 5.87
C ILE A 86 18.84 -8.47 7.40
N GLY A 87 17.96 -7.58 7.85
CA GLY A 87 17.66 -7.41 9.27
C GLY A 87 17.07 -8.68 9.89
N ALA A 88 16.11 -9.32 9.22
CA ALA A 88 15.52 -10.59 9.65
C ALA A 88 16.57 -11.73 9.66
N TYR A 89 17.47 -11.77 8.68
CA TYR A 89 18.54 -12.76 8.60
C TYR A 89 19.53 -12.66 9.77
N ARG A 90 19.95 -11.43 10.10
CA ARG A 90 20.82 -11.17 11.25
C ARG A 90 20.15 -11.48 12.59
N ARG A 91 18.86 -11.16 12.73
CA ARG A 91 18.08 -11.45 13.96
C ARG A 91 17.86 -12.94 14.18
N ASN A 92 17.77 -13.73 13.11
CA ASN A 92 17.61 -15.18 13.17
C ASN A 92 18.95 -15.94 13.17
N GLY A 93 20.05 -15.29 13.56
CA GLY A 93 21.35 -15.94 13.71
C GLY A 93 21.92 -16.51 12.41
N GLY A 94 21.57 -15.95 11.25
CA GLY A 94 22.01 -16.42 9.94
C GLY A 94 21.19 -17.60 9.38
N GLN A 95 20.05 -17.91 10.00
CA GLN A 95 19.14 -18.94 9.48
C GLN A 95 18.18 -18.35 8.44
N TRP A 96 18.02 -19.08 7.34
CA TRP A 96 17.01 -18.80 6.32
C TRP A 96 15.65 -19.26 6.83
N THR A 97 14.89 -18.32 7.41
CA THR A 97 13.53 -18.56 7.88
C THR A 97 12.52 -17.84 6.99
N MET A 98 11.23 -18.21 7.09
CA MET A 98 10.14 -17.61 6.30
C MET A 98 10.08 -16.07 6.42
N ALA A 99 10.48 -15.54 7.58
CA ALA A 99 10.56 -14.10 7.84
C ALA A 99 11.67 -13.39 7.06
N VAL A 100 12.66 -14.13 6.55
CA VAL A 100 13.70 -13.64 5.64
C VAL A 100 13.26 -13.79 4.19
N THR A 101 12.68 -14.95 3.84
CA THR A 101 12.34 -15.30 2.46
C THR A 101 11.25 -14.40 1.86
N GLY A 102 10.22 -14.04 2.64
CA GLY A 102 9.14 -13.17 2.17
C GLY A 102 9.63 -11.77 1.75
N PRO A 103 10.27 -11.01 2.66
CA PRO A 103 10.84 -9.70 2.33
C PRO A 103 11.95 -9.77 1.27
N PHE A 104 12.72 -10.86 1.23
CA PHE A 104 13.76 -11.08 0.24
C PHE A 104 13.18 -11.24 -1.17
N ILE A 105 12.18 -12.11 -1.35
CA ILE A 105 11.50 -12.30 -2.64
C ILE A 105 10.79 -11.01 -3.05
N GLY A 106 10.06 -10.37 -2.13
CA GLY A 106 9.37 -9.10 -2.41
C GLY A 106 10.34 -8.01 -2.89
N GLY A 107 11.46 -7.83 -2.19
CA GLY A 107 12.46 -6.84 -2.60
C GLY A 107 13.20 -7.22 -3.87
N LEU A 108 13.47 -8.51 -4.10
CA LEU A 108 14.07 -8.97 -5.36
C LEU A 108 13.15 -8.72 -6.56
N LEU A 109 11.83 -8.90 -6.38
CA LEU A 109 10.84 -8.57 -7.40
C LEU A 109 10.79 -7.07 -7.68
N PHE A 110 10.74 -6.22 -6.64
CA PHE A 110 10.73 -4.77 -6.81
C PHE A 110 12.01 -4.24 -7.46
N VAL A 111 13.18 -4.72 -7.03
CA VAL A 111 14.47 -4.35 -7.61
C VAL A 111 14.60 -4.86 -9.05
N GLY A 112 14.19 -6.10 -9.32
CA GLY A 112 14.20 -6.68 -10.67
C GLY A 112 13.26 -5.93 -11.63
N MET A 113 12.06 -5.59 -11.17
CA MET A 113 11.10 -4.79 -11.94
C MET A 113 11.65 -3.38 -12.21
N THR A 114 12.25 -2.78 -11.19
CA THR A 114 12.92 -1.47 -11.33
C THR A 114 14.04 -1.53 -12.37
N ALA A 115 14.89 -2.56 -12.34
CA ALA A 115 15.97 -2.70 -13.30
C ALA A 115 15.43 -2.85 -14.73
N VAL A 116 14.35 -3.61 -14.92
CA VAL A 116 13.75 -3.80 -16.25
C VAL A 116 13.20 -2.50 -16.82
N PHE A 117 12.49 -1.71 -16.01
CA PHE A 117 12.02 -0.41 -16.45
C PHE A 117 13.21 0.55 -16.64
N LEU A 118 14.13 0.65 -15.69
CA LEU A 118 15.24 1.60 -15.73
C LEU A 118 16.18 1.39 -16.93
N PHE A 119 16.40 0.14 -17.34
CA PHE A 119 17.26 -0.22 -18.47
C PHE A 119 16.49 -0.50 -19.77
N GLU A 120 15.16 -0.29 -19.79
CA GLU A 120 14.29 -0.64 -20.93
C GLU A 120 14.53 -2.07 -21.44
N LEU A 121 14.77 -3.00 -20.50
CA LEU A 121 15.03 -4.40 -20.85
C LEU A 121 13.78 -4.98 -21.52
N ASN A 122 14.02 -5.70 -22.62
CA ASN A 122 12.96 -6.24 -23.46
C ASN A 122 12.01 -7.13 -22.62
N TYR A 123 10.72 -6.77 -22.58
CA TYR A 123 9.69 -7.40 -21.73
C TYR A 123 9.58 -8.93 -21.93
N SER A 124 10.06 -9.47 -23.05
CA SER A 124 10.17 -10.92 -23.28
C SER A 124 11.01 -11.67 -22.24
N TRP A 125 11.97 -11.01 -21.57
CA TRP A 125 12.78 -11.63 -20.51
C TRP A 125 12.14 -11.60 -19.12
N LEU A 126 11.07 -10.80 -18.90
CA LEU A 126 10.34 -10.76 -17.62
C LEU A 126 9.50 -12.01 -17.38
N TRP A 127 8.92 -12.57 -18.44
CA TRP A 127 8.07 -13.77 -18.36
C TRP A 127 8.74 -14.95 -17.65
N PRO A 128 9.97 -15.35 -18.01
CA PRO A 128 10.72 -16.38 -17.28
C PRO A 128 10.96 -16.05 -15.81
N LEU A 129 11.25 -14.79 -15.47
CA LEU A 129 11.55 -14.38 -14.10
C LEU A 129 10.30 -14.48 -13.20
N PHE A 130 9.15 -14.05 -13.70
CA PHE A 130 7.86 -14.24 -13.00
C PHE A 130 7.50 -15.71 -12.83
N LEU A 131 7.77 -16.55 -13.84
CA LEU A 131 7.59 -18.00 -13.74
C LEU A 131 8.48 -18.62 -12.66
N ILE A 132 9.74 -18.21 -12.57
CA ILE A 132 10.68 -18.67 -11.52
C ILE A 132 10.19 -18.19 -10.14
N ALA A 133 9.81 -16.93 -10.00
CA ALA A 133 9.33 -16.38 -8.74
C ALA A 133 8.02 -17.04 -8.29
N ALA A 134 7.06 -17.24 -9.21
CA ALA A 134 5.83 -17.95 -8.95
C ALA A 134 6.09 -19.41 -8.56
N GLY A 135 7.02 -20.09 -9.26
CA GLY A 135 7.45 -21.45 -8.93
C GLY A 135 8.08 -21.56 -7.54
N LEU A 136 8.92 -20.60 -7.14
CA LEU A 136 9.50 -20.53 -5.80
C LEU A 136 8.44 -20.29 -4.72
N LEU A 137 7.47 -19.41 -4.98
CA LEU A 137 6.32 -19.20 -4.10
C LEU A 137 5.48 -20.48 -3.97
N LEU A 138 5.18 -21.15 -5.09
CA LEU A 138 4.45 -22.41 -5.12
C LEU A 138 5.19 -23.56 -4.43
N LEU A 139 6.52 -23.55 -4.40
CA LEU A 139 7.33 -24.49 -3.61
C LEU A 139 7.31 -24.15 -2.11
N ALA A 140 7.21 -22.86 -1.75
CA ALA A 140 7.06 -22.44 -0.36
C ALA A 140 5.66 -22.74 0.19
N THR A 141 4.62 -22.77 -0.65
CA THR A 141 3.23 -23.04 -0.27
C THR A 141 2.98 -24.43 0.37
N PRO A 142 3.47 -25.56 -0.15
CA PRO A 142 3.23 -26.88 0.46
C PRO A 142 3.93 -27.05 1.81
N MET A 143 4.98 -26.28 2.13
CA MET A 143 5.56 -26.25 3.48
C MET A 143 4.69 -25.53 4.51
N LEU A 144 3.68 -24.75 4.09
CA LEU A 144 2.71 -24.09 4.97
C LEU A 144 1.50 -24.97 5.35
N SER A 145 1.29 -26.11 4.68
CA SER A 145 0.08 -26.93 4.87
C SER A 145 0.25 -28.11 5.86
N ARG A 146 1.41 -28.26 6.51
CA ARG A 146 1.74 -29.48 7.30
C ARG A 146 1.84 -29.29 8.82
N SER A 147 1.17 -28.27 9.37
CA SER A 147 1.12 -28.05 10.83
C SER A 147 -0.30 -27.78 11.37
N HIS A 148 -1.28 -28.57 10.94
CA HIS A 148 -2.51 -28.83 11.70
C HIS A 148 -2.82 -30.32 11.66
#